data_AF-A0A246JY74-F1
#
_entry.id   AF-A0A246JY74-F1
#
_cell.length_a   1.000
_cell.length_b   1.000
_cell.length_c   1.000
_cell.angle_alpha   90.00
_cell.angle_beta   90.00
_cell.angle_gamma   90.00
#
_symmetry.space_group_name_H-M   'P 1'
#
loop_
_entity.id
_entity.type
_entity.pdbx_description
1 polymer ?
#
loop_
_entity_poly.entity_id
_entity_poly.type
_entity_poly.pdbx_seq_one_letter_code
_entity_poly.pdbx_strand_id
1 'polypeptide(L)'
;MIPLWLYGVGGVAIAAVSFGSGYTVRAWKADSDIAKIEQKLEEEAAAQRARADTAAAKYEEARSALDTQSYRTQTTIREVYRNVQVPAECAVLEPAADSLRSSVDAANAVATGKSAPALP
;
A
#
# COMPACT_ATOMS: atom_id res chain seq x y z
N MET A 1 59.17 48.85 20.22
CA MET A 1 57.83 49.21 20.72
C MET A 1 56.82 48.78 19.67
N ILE A 2 55.98 47.77 19.95
CA ILE A 2 54.92 47.34 19.03
C ILE A 2 53.83 48.42 19.07
N PRO A 3 53.43 48.99 17.92
CA PRO A 3 52.54 50.13 17.91
C PRO A 3 51.14 49.71 18.37
N LEU A 4 50.53 50.54 19.24
CA LEU A 4 49.31 50.23 20.00
C LEU A 4 48.11 49.82 19.12
N TRP A 5 48.06 50.29 17.87
CA TRP A 5 46.99 49.99 16.92
C TRP A 5 46.97 48.52 16.47
N LEU A 6 48.11 47.81 16.49
CA LEU A 6 48.16 46.38 16.16
C LEU A 6 47.40 45.51 17.17
N TYR A 7 47.38 45.90 18.45
CA TYR A 7 46.59 45.21 19.47
C TYR A 7 45.08 45.43 19.28
N GLY A 8 44.68 46.63 18.84
CA GLY A 8 43.29 46.94 18.51
C GLY A 8 42.80 46.13 17.30
N VAL A 9 43.57 46.09 16.21
CA VAL A 9 43.23 45.32 15.01
C VAL A 9 43.21 43.80 15.30
N GLY A 10 44.18 43.30 16.07
CA GLY A 10 44.22 41.90 16.47
C GLY A 10 43.01 41.49 17.33
N GLY A 11 42.61 42.33 18.29
CA GLY A 11 41.44 42.07 19.12
C GLY A 11 40.12 42.04 18.34
N VAL A 12 39.94 42.97 17.40
CA VAL A 12 38.74 43.02 16.53
C VAL A 12 38.68 41.80 15.59
N ALA A 13 39.80 41.38 15.02
CA ALA A 13 39.85 40.21 14.14
C ALA A 13 39.49 38.90 14.89
N ILE A 14 40.00 38.73 16.11
CA ILE A 14 39.68 37.55 16.94
C ILE A 14 38.20 37.56 17.34
N ALA A 15 37.65 38.72 17.70
CA ALA A 15 36.22 38.86 18.01
C ALA A 15 35.34 38.54 16.80
N ALA A 16 35.69 39.04 15.61
CA ALA A 16 34.94 38.79 14.38
C ALA A 16 34.95 37.31 13.97
N VAL A 17 36.11 36.63 14.09
CA VAL A 17 36.20 35.20 13.78
C VAL A 17 35.47 34.36 14.82
N SER A 18 35.65 34.63 16.11
CA SER A 18 35.00 33.84 17.17
C SER A 18 33.47 33.99 17.18
N PHE A 19 32.94 35.19 16.95
CA PHE A 19 31.49 35.39 16.84
C PHE A 19 30.95 35.01 15.47
N GLY A 20 31.65 35.31 14.36
CA GLY A 20 31.15 35.04 13.02
C GLY A 20 31.17 33.55 12.64
N SER A 21 32.25 32.84 12.97
CA SER A 21 32.39 31.42 12.58
C SER A 21 31.56 30.46 13.43
N GLY A 22 31.28 30.83 14.69
CA GLY A 22 30.47 29.99 15.59
C GLY A 22 29.02 29.85 15.12
N TYR A 23 28.43 30.92 14.56
CA TYR A 23 27.06 30.90 14.06
C TYR A 23 26.93 30.17 12.71
N THR A 24 27.90 30.31 11.80
CA THR A 24 27.84 29.63 10.49
C THR A 24 27.98 28.12 10.60
N VAL A 25 28.89 27.62 11.45
CA VAL A 25 29.05 26.19 11.69
C VAL A 25 27.79 25.59 12.35
N ARG A 26 27.15 26.32 13.25
CA ARG A 26 25.85 25.91 13.83
C ARG A 26 24.74 25.89 12.80
N ALA A 27 24.68 26.86 11.89
CA ALA A 27 23.72 26.89 10.80
C ALA A 27 23.91 25.69 9.86
N TRP A 28 25.14 25.41 9.43
CA TRP A 28 25.43 24.25 8.58
C TRP A 28 25.11 22.92 9.25
N LYS A 29 25.34 22.81 10.56
CA LYS A 29 24.94 21.64 11.34
C LYS A 29 23.41 21.49 11.39
N ALA A 30 22.70 22.59 11.67
CA ALA A 30 21.24 22.59 11.70
C ALA A 30 20.64 22.20 10.33
N ASP A 31 21.14 22.78 9.24
CA ASP A 31 20.72 22.43 7.87
C ASP A 31 21.01 20.96 7.56
N SER A 32 22.18 20.45 7.96
CA SER A 32 22.53 19.04 7.76
C SER A 32 21.65 18.10 8.58
N ASP A 33 21.27 18.47 9.79
CA ASP A 33 20.41 17.66 10.64
C ASP A 33 18.95 17.69 10.14
N ILE A 34 18.47 18.82 9.62
CA ILE A 34 17.17 18.93 8.94
C ILE A 34 17.15 18.05 7.68
N ALA A 35 18.16 18.15 6.82
CA ALA A 35 18.24 17.35 5.59
C ALA A 35 18.23 15.84 5.88
N LYS A 36 18.88 15.40 6.96
CA LYS A 36 18.82 13.98 7.39
C LYS A 36 17.44 13.56 7.87
N ILE A 37 16.71 14.46 8.52
CA ILE A 37 15.33 14.18 8.96
C ILE A 37 14.41 14.09 7.75
N GLU A 38 14.53 15.01 6.79
CA GLU A 38 13.77 14.98 5.53
C GLU A 38 14.04 13.69 4.76
N GLN A 39 15.30 13.28 4.60
CA GLN A 39 15.64 12.01 3.94
C GLN A 39 14.99 10.81 4.63
N LYS A 40 15.01 10.74 5.97
CA LYS A 40 14.37 9.66 6.71
C LYS A 40 12.85 9.66 6.53
N LEU A 41 12.22 10.84 6.54
CA LEU A 41 10.78 10.97 6.30
C LEU A 41 10.40 10.54 4.88
N GLU A 42 11.21 10.90 3.88
CA GLU A 42 11.02 10.46 2.50
C GLU A 42 11.17 8.95 2.35
N GLU A 43 12.19 8.34 2.96
CA GLU A 43 12.39 6.89 2.97
C GLU A 43 11.21 6.17 3.63
N GLU A 44 10.73 6.64 4.78
CA GLU A 44 9.57 6.08 5.47
C GLU A 44 8.29 6.23 4.64
N ALA A 45 8.09 7.39 4.01
CA ALA A 45 6.95 7.63 3.12
C ALA A 45 7.00 6.72 1.89
N ALA A 46 8.18 6.54 1.28
CA ALA A 46 8.38 5.63 0.15
C ALA A 46 8.11 4.17 0.56
N ALA A 47 8.57 3.75 1.74
CA ALA A 47 8.30 2.42 2.27
C ALA A 47 6.80 2.19 2.52
N GLN A 48 6.08 3.20 3.04
CA GLN A 48 4.63 3.12 3.22
C GLN A 48 3.89 3.04 1.87
N ARG A 49 4.29 3.86 0.88
CA ARG A 49 3.73 3.80 -0.48
C ARG A 49 3.96 2.44 -1.12
N ALA A 50 5.17 1.88 -1.03
CA ALA A 50 5.47 0.55 -1.55
C ALA A 50 4.60 -0.54 -0.91
N ARG A 51 4.31 -0.45 0.39
CA ARG A 51 3.37 -1.38 1.06
C ARG A 51 1.94 -1.23 0.56
N ALA A 52 1.48 0.01 0.36
CA ALA A 52 0.15 0.27 -0.19
C ALA A 52 0.04 -0.21 -1.64
N ASP A 53 1.05 0.06 -2.48
CA ASP A 53 1.08 -0.34 -3.89
C ASP A 53 1.10 -1.87 -4.04
N THR A 54 1.87 -2.58 -3.20
CA THR A 54 1.87 -4.05 -3.22
C THR A 54 0.55 -4.65 -2.77
N ALA A 55 -0.14 -4.04 -1.81
CA ALA A 55 -1.48 -4.46 -1.43
C ALA A 55 -2.48 -4.19 -2.56
N ALA A 56 -2.47 -2.98 -3.14
CA ALA A 56 -3.34 -2.60 -4.25
C ALA A 56 -3.16 -3.51 -5.47
N ALA A 57 -1.91 -3.81 -5.85
CA ALA A 57 -1.62 -4.73 -6.95
C ALA A 57 -2.23 -6.12 -6.75
N LYS A 58 -2.12 -6.67 -5.53
CA LYS A 58 -2.74 -7.96 -5.19
C LYS A 58 -4.27 -7.91 -5.22
N TYR A 59 -4.86 -6.80 -4.78
CA TYR A 59 -6.31 -6.62 -4.85
C TYR A 59 -6.80 -6.55 -6.29
N GLU A 60 -6.12 -5.81 -7.16
CA GLU A 60 -6.49 -5.73 -8.58
C GLU A 60 -6.32 -7.07 -9.31
N GLU A 61 -5.26 -7.83 -8.99
CA GLU A 61 -5.08 -9.18 -9.53
C GLU A 61 -6.23 -10.11 -9.11
N ALA A 62 -6.55 -10.16 -7.81
CA ALA A 62 -7.66 -10.95 -7.29
C ALA A 62 -9.01 -10.52 -7.90
N ARG A 63 -9.22 -9.21 -8.05
CA ARG A 63 -10.42 -8.66 -8.68
C ARG A 63 -10.55 -9.11 -10.13
N SER A 64 -9.47 -9.06 -10.92
CA SER A 64 -9.48 -9.49 -12.32
C SER A 64 -9.79 -10.99 -12.47
N ALA A 65 -9.28 -11.81 -11.54
CA ALA A 65 -9.54 -13.24 -11.51
C ALA A 65 -11.00 -13.56 -11.17
N LEU A 66 -11.55 -12.86 -10.16
CA LEU A 66 -12.95 -13.01 -9.75
C LEU A 66 -13.92 -12.53 -10.83
N ASP A 67 -13.61 -11.42 -11.51
CA ASP A 67 -14.45 -10.89 -12.59
C ASP A 67 -14.53 -11.91 -13.73
N THR A 68 -13.39 -12.46 -14.16
CA THR A 68 -13.30 -13.53 -15.16
C THR A 68 -14.08 -14.78 -14.76
N GLN A 69 -14.00 -15.18 -13.49
CA GLN A 69 -14.76 -16.33 -12.95
C GLN A 69 -16.27 -16.05 -12.99
N SER A 70 -16.70 -14.84 -12.63
CA SER A 70 -18.11 -14.44 -12.63
C SER A 70 -18.73 -14.50 -14.03
N TYR A 71 -18.00 -14.04 -15.06
CA TYR A 71 -18.43 -14.11 -16.46
C TYR A 71 -18.57 -15.57 -16.94
N ARG A 72 -17.61 -16.44 -16.58
CA ARG A 72 -17.69 -17.87 -16.92
C ARG A 72 -18.90 -18.53 -16.27
N THR A 73 -19.13 -18.29 -14.98
CA THR A 73 -20.28 -18.84 -14.26
C THR A 73 -21.61 -18.36 -14.85
N GLN A 74 -21.76 -17.07 -15.15
CA GLN A 74 -22.98 -16.54 -15.79
C GLN A 74 -23.23 -17.16 -17.16
N THR A 75 -22.18 -17.33 -17.97
CA THR A 75 -22.30 -17.94 -19.29
C THR A 75 -22.74 -19.41 -19.19
N THR A 76 -22.14 -20.18 -18.29
CA THR A 76 -22.50 -21.59 -18.07
C THR A 76 -23.93 -21.74 -17.55
N ILE A 77 -24.36 -20.91 -16.58
CA ILE A 77 -25.76 -20.93 -16.10
C ILE A 77 -26.71 -20.62 -17.26
N ARG A 78 -26.41 -19.60 -18.07
CA ARG A 78 -27.26 -19.24 -19.21
C ARG A 78 -27.37 -20.36 -20.23
N GLU A 79 -26.30 -21.09 -20.51
CA GLU A 79 -26.30 -22.21 -21.45
C GLU A 79 -27.04 -23.44 -20.93
N VAL A 80 -26.76 -23.84 -19.68
CA VAL A 80 -27.39 -25.02 -19.05
C VAL A 80 -28.90 -24.82 -18.90
N TYR A 81 -29.34 -23.61 -18.52
CA TYR A 81 -30.75 -23.34 -18.23
C TYR A 81 -31.54 -22.71 -19.38
N ARG A 82 -30.94 -22.51 -20.57
CA ARG A 82 -31.63 -21.85 -21.71
C ARG A 82 -32.90 -22.58 -22.16
N ASN A 83 -32.89 -23.92 -22.13
CA ASN A 83 -33.95 -24.76 -22.69
C ASN A 83 -34.72 -25.55 -21.62
N VAL A 84 -34.55 -25.22 -20.34
CA VAL A 84 -35.27 -25.90 -19.25
C VAL A 84 -36.67 -25.32 -19.16
N GLN A 85 -37.70 -26.14 -19.35
CA GLN A 85 -39.09 -25.75 -19.07
C GLN A 85 -39.21 -25.45 -17.58
N VAL A 86 -39.45 -24.18 -17.24
CA VAL A 86 -39.65 -23.76 -15.85
C VAL A 86 -41.03 -24.25 -15.41
N PRO A 87 -41.15 -25.13 -14.39
CA PRO A 87 -42.44 -25.58 -13.89
C PRO A 87 -43.21 -24.38 -13.32
N ALA A 88 -44.52 -24.31 -13.62
CA ALA A 88 -45.40 -23.19 -13.27
C ALA A 88 -45.52 -22.93 -11.76
N GLU A 89 -45.06 -23.87 -10.94
CA GLU A 89 -45.17 -23.84 -9.48
C GLU A 89 -44.02 -23.07 -8.80
N CYS A 90 -43.09 -22.48 -9.57
CA CYS A 90 -41.89 -21.79 -9.04
C CYS A 90 -41.08 -22.64 -8.04
N ALA A 91 -41.23 -23.96 -8.08
CA ALA A 91 -40.44 -24.87 -7.28
C ALA A 91 -38.98 -24.80 -7.74
N VAL A 92 -38.05 -24.67 -6.80
CA VAL A 92 -36.62 -24.68 -7.09
C VAL A 92 -36.27 -26.00 -7.78
N LEU A 93 -35.76 -25.91 -9.00
CA LEU A 93 -35.25 -27.06 -9.75
C LEU A 93 -34.10 -27.68 -8.94
N GLU A 94 -34.13 -29.00 -8.75
CA GLU A 94 -33.14 -29.72 -7.94
C GLU A 94 -31.67 -29.38 -8.31
N PRO A 95 -31.29 -29.25 -9.59
CA PRO A 95 -29.94 -28.83 -9.98
C PRO A 95 -29.54 -27.43 -9.47
N ALA A 96 -30.50 -26.52 -9.34
CA ALA A 96 -30.26 -25.19 -8.78
C ALA A 96 -30.11 -25.24 -7.26
N ALA A 97 -30.83 -26.13 -6.58
CA ALA A 97 -30.67 -26.37 -5.15
C ALA A 97 -29.30 -26.96 -4.81
N ASP A 98 -28.78 -27.86 -5.64
CA ASP A 98 -27.46 -28.47 -5.46
C ASP A 98 -26.33 -27.48 -5.72
N SER A 99 -26.46 -26.65 -6.76
CA SER A 99 -25.52 -25.55 -7.01
C SER A 99 -25.49 -24.57 -5.83
N LEU A 100 -26.66 -24.24 -5.26
CA LEU A 100 -26.75 -23.37 -4.09
C LEU A 100 -26.08 -23.99 -2.86
N ARG A 101 -26.32 -25.27 -2.57
CA ARG A 101 -25.65 -25.99 -1.46
C ARG A 101 -24.14 -26.02 -1.63
N SER A 102 -23.65 -26.35 -2.83
CA SER A 102 -22.22 -26.36 -3.13
C SER A 102 -21.59 -24.99 -2.89
N SER A 103 -22.27 -23.90 -3.26
CA SER A 103 -21.79 -22.54 -3.02
C SER A 103 -21.75 -22.17 -1.53
N VAL A 104 -22.74 -22.62 -0.76
CA VAL A 104 -22.79 -22.41 0.70
C VAL A 104 -21.68 -23.19 1.40
N ASP A 105 -21.43 -24.44 0.98
CA ASP A 105 -20.36 -25.26 1.54
C ASP A 105 -18.98 -24.69 1.21
N ALA A 106 -18.79 -24.17 -0.01
CA ALA A 106 -17.57 -23.47 -0.40
C ALA A 106 -17.36 -22.18 0.41
N ALA A 107 -18.41 -21.38 0.61
CA ALA A 107 -18.34 -20.15 1.42
C ALA A 107 -17.99 -20.47 2.89
N ASN A 108 -18.60 -21.52 3.46
CA ASN A 108 -18.31 -21.99 4.81
C ASN A 108 -16.89 -22.56 4.93
N ALA A 109 -16.39 -23.26 3.90
CA ALA A 109 -15.01 -23.75 3.87
C ALA A 109 -14.01 -22.60 3.90
N VAL A 110 -14.22 -21.57 3.07
CA VAL A 110 -13.39 -20.36 3.05
C VAL A 110 -13.46 -19.62 4.39
N ALA A 111 -14.65 -19.42 4.95
CA ALA A 111 -14.84 -18.76 6.24
C ALA A 111 -14.18 -19.50 7.42
N THR A 112 -14.04 -20.83 7.33
CA THR A 112 -13.37 -21.68 8.32
C THR A 112 -11.88 -21.93 8.02
N GLY A 113 -11.32 -21.22 7.03
CA GLY A 113 -9.89 -21.31 6.67
C GLY A 113 -9.48 -22.60 5.96
N LYS A 114 -10.45 -23.40 5.48
CA LYS A 114 -10.19 -24.59 4.66
C LYS A 114 -10.10 -24.17 3.20
N SER A 115 -9.07 -24.61 2.49
CA SER A 115 -8.96 -24.41 1.04
C SER A 115 -10.15 -25.09 0.36
N ALA A 116 -10.87 -24.36 -0.49
CA ALA A 116 -12.00 -24.91 -1.25
C ALA A 116 -11.56 -26.15 -2.04
N PRO A 117 -12.39 -27.21 -2.13
CA PRO A 117 -12.08 -28.35 -2.97
C PRO A 117 -11.97 -27.88 -4.42
N ALA A 118 -10.89 -28.29 -5.10
CA ALA A 118 -10.73 -28.07 -6.53
C ALA A 118 -11.92 -28.73 -7.25
N LEU A 119 -12.65 -27.93 -8.03
CA LEU A 119 -13.69 -28.41 -8.93
C LEU A 119 -13.09 -29.49 -9.88
N PRO A 120 -13.83 -30.58 -10.17
CA PRO A 120 -13.44 -31.52 -11.22
C PRO A 120 -13.49 -30.88 -12.62
#